data_AF-A0A820EAV4-F1
#
_entry.id   AF-A0A820EAV4-F1
#
_cell.length_a   1.000
_cell.length_b   1.000
_cell.length_c   1.000
_cell.angle_alpha   90.00
_cell.angle_beta   90.00
_cell.angle_gamma   90.00
#
_symmetry.space_group_name_H-M   'P 1'
#
loop_
_entity.id
_entity.type
_entity.pdbx_description
1 polymer ?
#
loop_
_entity_poly.entity_id
_entity_poly.type
_entity_poly.pdbx_seq_one_letter_code
_entity_poly.pdbx_strand_id
1 'polypeptide(L)'
;MVPSAYDAPGQTVYDKWMRVNRNNITDEPKLAYGLGSGSDFFSFDQLVGSSNMDARYTYNSAEQRNIASHPLYHTSYEVFSMMKKFVDPDFTAHRTMGQFIGVLVLLLSETPVLQFNVTRYTMALMQAMNNLKPNDPTILDPLRNAINDFGKTAEDFVARSKLMDRENPYEIRFYNDQLLQLERSFLNPLGQGGDHTDFKHIVFAPAKDNQYAASGFPTISDAIFNNNQTEIEYQVAIATYFVRGALSILKDFNNFFS
;
A
#
# COMPACT_ATOMS: atom_id res chain seq x y z
N MET A 1 0.65 -22.95 -0.72
CA MET A 1 0.36 -22.08 -1.89
C MET A 1 -1.07 -22.28 -2.32
N VAL A 2 -1.77 -21.22 -2.72
CA VAL A 2 -3.21 -21.27 -3.07
C VAL A 2 -3.36 -21.67 -4.55
N PRO A 3 -4.12 -22.74 -4.87
CA PRO A 3 -4.35 -23.17 -6.26
C PRO A 3 -5.09 -22.10 -7.08
N SER A 4 -4.75 -21.97 -8.36
CA SER A 4 -5.49 -21.11 -9.28
C SER A 4 -6.92 -21.63 -9.51
N ALA A 5 -7.89 -20.71 -9.57
CA ALA A 5 -9.30 -21.05 -9.74
C ALA A 5 -9.64 -21.71 -11.09
N TYR A 6 -8.95 -21.32 -12.18
CA TYR A 6 -9.38 -21.66 -13.55
C TYR A 6 -8.24 -22.20 -14.43
N ASP A 7 -7.07 -22.48 -13.85
CA ASP A 7 -5.93 -23.02 -14.59
C ASP A 7 -5.74 -24.52 -14.32
N ALA A 8 -4.86 -25.15 -15.09
CA ALA A 8 -4.53 -26.56 -14.94
C ALA A 8 -4.03 -26.91 -13.52
N PRO A 9 -4.23 -28.16 -13.05
CA PRO A 9 -3.70 -28.61 -11.76
C PRO A 9 -2.20 -28.33 -11.62
N GLY A 10 -1.80 -27.87 -10.44
CA GLY A 10 -0.42 -27.47 -10.14
C GLY A 10 -0.10 -25.99 -10.39
N GLN A 11 -0.99 -25.24 -11.06
CA GLN A 11 -0.87 -23.78 -11.19
C GLN A 11 -1.42 -23.08 -9.95
N THR A 12 -0.75 -22.03 -9.51
CA THR A 12 -1.14 -21.24 -8.33
C THR A 12 -1.79 -19.90 -8.71
N VAL A 13 -2.45 -19.26 -7.74
CA VAL A 13 -2.94 -17.87 -7.90
C VAL A 13 -1.80 -16.94 -8.30
N TYR A 14 -0.61 -17.13 -7.73
CA TYR A 14 0.58 -16.36 -8.06
C TYR A 14 0.98 -16.53 -9.53
N ASP A 15 1.02 -17.77 -10.05
CA ASP A 15 1.40 -18.05 -11.45
C ASP A 15 0.43 -17.38 -12.43
N LYS A 16 -0.87 -17.48 -12.14
CA LYS A 16 -1.89 -16.78 -12.94
C LYS A 16 -1.70 -15.28 -12.90
N TRP A 17 -1.52 -14.71 -11.71
CA TRP A 17 -1.39 -13.27 -11.51
C TRP A 17 -0.14 -12.72 -12.21
N MET A 18 1.00 -13.42 -12.10
CA MET A 18 2.21 -13.12 -12.86
C MET A 18 1.98 -13.08 -14.36
N ARG A 19 1.19 -14.01 -14.91
CA ARG A 19 0.92 -14.06 -16.34
C ARG A 19 0.04 -12.91 -16.82
N VAL A 20 -0.94 -12.49 -16.03
CA VAL A 20 -1.95 -11.49 -16.46
C VAL A 20 -1.64 -10.06 -16.04
N ASN A 21 -0.87 -9.85 -14.96
CA ASN A 21 -0.60 -8.52 -14.42
C ASN A 21 0.76 -8.49 -13.71
N ARG A 22 1.83 -8.66 -14.49
CA ARG A 22 3.22 -8.57 -14.01
C ARG A 22 3.66 -7.12 -13.83
N ASN A 23 4.41 -6.86 -12.76
CA ASN A 23 5.24 -5.68 -12.61
C ASN A 23 6.61 -5.96 -13.26
N ASN A 24 6.90 -5.28 -14.37
CA ASN A 24 8.14 -5.49 -15.13
C ASN A 24 9.41 -4.97 -14.41
N ILE A 25 9.26 -4.17 -13.35
CA ILE A 25 10.39 -3.63 -12.58
C ILE A 25 10.82 -4.62 -11.50
N THR A 26 9.85 -5.17 -10.76
CA THR A 26 10.12 -6.02 -9.59
C THR A 26 10.09 -7.51 -9.91
N ASP A 27 9.62 -7.88 -11.11
CA ASP A 27 9.36 -9.25 -11.52
C ASP A 27 8.38 -10.00 -10.61
N GLU A 28 7.27 -9.34 -10.27
CA GLU A 28 6.26 -9.85 -9.35
C GLU A 28 4.86 -9.47 -9.80
N PRO A 29 3.80 -10.03 -9.20
CA PRO A 29 2.46 -9.58 -9.52
C PRO A 29 2.30 -8.10 -9.15
N LYS A 30 1.72 -7.33 -10.05
CA LYS A 30 1.55 -5.89 -9.87
C LYS A 30 0.55 -5.63 -8.73
N LEU A 31 1.05 -4.96 -7.70
CA LEU A 31 0.27 -4.38 -6.62
C LEU A 31 0.04 -2.89 -6.88
N ALA A 32 -1.10 -2.37 -6.43
CA ALA A 32 -1.30 -0.94 -6.29
C ALA A 32 -0.78 -0.52 -4.90
N TYR A 33 -0.02 0.57 -4.85
CA TYR A 33 0.36 1.20 -3.58
C TYR A 33 -0.67 2.24 -3.20
N GLY A 34 -1.08 2.23 -1.93
CA GLY A 34 -2.18 3.03 -1.42
C GLY A 34 -3.54 2.44 -1.75
N LEU A 35 -4.51 2.73 -0.88
CA LEU A 35 -5.91 2.39 -1.07
C LEU A 35 -6.72 3.68 -1.26
N GLY A 36 -7.76 3.63 -2.10
CA GLY A 36 -8.68 4.76 -2.31
C GLY A 36 -9.69 4.90 -1.17
N SER A 37 -10.86 5.48 -1.44
CA SER A 37 -11.98 5.57 -0.49
C SER A 37 -13.11 4.57 -0.77
N GLY A 38 -12.95 3.70 -1.77
CA GLY A 38 -14.05 2.91 -2.33
C GLY A 38 -14.59 1.74 -1.48
N SER A 39 -14.11 1.56 -0.25
CA SER A 39 -14.54 0.49 0.65
C SER A 39 -14.22 0.82 2.12
N ASP A 40 -14.56 -0.08 3.04
CA ASP A 40 -14.44 0.12 4.49
C ASP A 40 -13.00 0.28 5.00
N PHE A 41 -11.99 -0.14 4.22
CA PHE A 41 -10.57 0.04 4.57
C PHE A 41 -10.17 1.51 4.71
N PHE A 42 -10.95 2.45 4.15
CA PHE A 42 -10.63 3.87 4.13
C PHE A 42 -10.34 4.42 5.53
N SER A 43 -11.20 4.14 6.52
CA SER A 43 -11.01 4.67 7.88
C SER A 43 -9.78 4.06 8.57
N PHE A 44 -9.47 2.79 8.30
CA PHE A 44 -8.29 2.13 8.86
C PHE A 44 -6.99 2.71 8.29
N ASP A 45 -7.00 3.06 7.01
CA ASP A 45 -5.85 3.63 6.32
C ASP A 45 -5.68 5.12 6.66
N GLN A 46 -6.70 5.93 6.38
CA GLN A 46 -6.63 7.38 6.38
C GLN A 46 -6.81 8.02 7.75
N LEU A 47 -7.35 7.30 8.75
CA LEU A 47 -7.59 7.84 10.10
C LEU A 47 -6.80 7.11 11.19
N VAL A 48 -6.62 5.79 11.07
CA VAL A 48 -5.95 4.96 12.09
C VAL A 48 -4.48 4.70 11.75
N GLY A 49 -4.13 4.63 10.45
CA GLY A 49 -2.77 4.34 9.99
C GLY A 49 -2.42 2.87 10.23
N SER A 50 -3.37 1.98 9.93
CA SER A 50 -3.13 0.54 9.91
C SER A 50 -2.75 0.12 8.50
N SER A 51 -1.76 -0.77 8.34
CA SER A 51 -1.52 -1.39 7.04
C SER A 51 -2.73 -2.25 6.65
N ASN A 52 -3.22 -2.06 5.43
CA ASN A 52 -4.45 -2.68 4.93
C ASN A 52 -4.23 -3.34 3.56
N MET A 53 -5.11 -4.27 3.20
CA MET A 53 -5.11 -4.92 1.89
C MET A 53 -6.54 -5.18 1.43
N ASP A 54 -6.82 -4.89 0.17
CA ASP A 54 -8.01 -5.35 -0.56
C ASP A 54 -7.58 -6.31 -1.66
N ALA A 55 -8.25 -7.45 -1.78
CA ALA A 55 -7.95 -8.44 -2.80
C ALA A 55 -9.24 -9.01 -3.39
N ARG A 56 -9.28 -9.09 -4.72
CA ARG A 56 -10.43 -9.61 -5.46
C ARG A 56 -10.01 -10.27 -6.76
N TYR A 57 -10.81 -11.22 -7.22
CA TYR A 57 -10.78 -11.60 -8.64
C TYR A 57 -11.43 -10.48 -9.45
N THR A 58 -10.84 -10.16 -10.60
CA THR A 58 -11.36 -9.15 -11.51
C THR A 58 -11.26 -9.64 -12.94
N TYR A 59 -12.03 -9.01 -13.82
CA TYR A 59 -11.95 -9.23 -15.25
C TYR A 59 -10.60 -8.78 -15.82
N ASN A 60 -10.23 -9.35 -16.97
CA ASN A 60 -9.02 -8.93 -17.69
C ASN A 60 -9.28 -7.58 -18.38
N SER A 61 -8.66 -6.51 -17.86
CA SER A 61 -8.78 -5.17 -18.42
C SER A 61 -8.15 -5.02 -19.81
N ALA A 62 -7.23 -5.90 -20.21
CA ALA A 62 -6.69 -5.91 -21.56
C ALA A 62 -7.69 -6.44 -22.61
N GLU A 63 -8.60 -7.32 -22.19
CA GLU A 63 -9.63 -7.91 -23.04
C GLU A 63 -10.93 -7.09 -23.03
N GLN A 64 -11.22 -6.41 -21.93
CA GLN A 64 -12.43 -5.61 -21.77
C GLN A 64 -12.11 -4.11 -21.88
N ARG A 65 -12.46 -3.52 -23.04
CA ARG A 65 -12.22 -2.09 -23.28
C ARG A 65 -13.27 -1.23 -22.57
N ASN A 66 -12.79 -0.31 -21.73
CA ASN A 66 -13.52 0.86 -21.20
C ASN A 66 -14.73 0.58 -20.28
N ILE A 67 -14.66 -0.45 -19.42
CA ILE A 67 -15.63 -0.57 -18.31
C ILE A 67 -14.96 -0.23 -16.97
N ALA A 68 -15.58 0.69 -16.22
CA ALA A 68 -15.07 1.16 -14.93
C ALA A 68 -15.37 0.19 -13.77
N SER A 69 -16.44 -0.60 -13.91
CA SER A 69 -16.85 -1.67 -12.99
C SER A 69 -17.56 -2.76 -13.79
N HIS A 70 -18.02 -3.82 -13.12
CA HIS A 70 -18.90 -4.79 -13.76
C HIS A 70 -20.25 -4.12 -14.15
N PRO A 71 -20.88 -4.52 -15.27
CA PRO A 71 -22.01 -3.79 -15.85
C PRO A 71 -23.28 -3.66 -15.00
N LEU A 72 -23.38 -4.40 -13.90
CA LEU A 72 -24.60 -4.52 -13.09
C LEU A 72 -24.45 -3.90 -11.69
N TYR A 73 -23.29 -3.31 -11.40
CA TYR A 73 -22.96 -2.68 -10.13
C TYR A 73 -24.05 -1.68 -9.70
N HIS A 74 -24.52 -1.78 -8.46
CA HIS A 74 -25.53 -0.88 -7.88
C HIS A 74 -26.87 -0.85 -8.66
N THR A 75 -27.23 -1.95 -9.32
CA THR A 75 -28.53 -2.10 -9.99
C THR A 75 -29.35 -3.21 -9.35
N SER A 76 -30.66 -3.23 -9.63
CA SER A 76 -31.54 -4.34 -9.21
C SER A 76 -31.23 -5.68 -9.90
N TYR A 77 -30.32 -5.70 -10.87
CA TYR A 77 -29.87 -6.90 -11.58
C TYR A 77 -28.65 -7.56 -10.93
N GLU A 78 -28.11 -6.97 -9.86
CA GLU A 78 -27.03 -7.56 -9.06
C GLU A 78 -27.58 -8.66 -8.14
N VAL A 79 -27.95 -9.78 -8.76
CA VAL A 79 -28.65 -10.90 -8.09
C VAL A 79 -27.83 -12.19 -8.16
N PHE A 80 -28.13 -13.13 -7.24
CA PHE A 80 -27.45 -14.43 -7.16
C PHE A 80 -27.43 -15.20 -8.49
N SER A 81 -28.54 -15.18 -9.24
CA SER A 81 -28.65 -15.90 -10.51
C SER A 81 -27.66 -15.38 -11.55
N MET A 82 -27.29 -14.10 -11.52
CA MET A 82 -26.27 -13.53 -12.39
C MET A 82 -24.89 -14.06 -12.04
N MET A 83 -24.54 -14.07 -10.75
CA MET A 83 -23.28 -14.60 -10.26
C MET A 83 -23.11 -16.08 -10.65
N LYS A 84 -24.12 -16.91 -10.32
CA LYS A 84 -24.14 -18.36 -10.59
C LYS A 84 -24.19 -18.71 -12.07
N LYS A 85 -24.68 -17.81 -12.94
CA LYS A 85 -24.80 -18.09 -14.37
C LYS A 85 -23.63 -17.56 -15.20
N PHE A 86 -23.10 -16.39 -14.85
CA PHE A 86 -22.20 -15.65 -15.74
C PHE A 86 -20.82 -15.32 -15.15
N VAL A 87 -20.70 -15.18 -13.83
CA VAL A 87 -19.45 -14.66 -13.22
C VAL A 87 -18.62 -15.76 -12.60
N ASP A 88 -19.22 -16.59 -11.73
CA ASP A 88 -18.52 -17.72 -11.11
C ASP A 88 -19.49 -18.91 -10.93
N PRO A 89 -19.80 -19.64 -12.03
CA PRO A 89 -20.82 -20.66 -12.01
C PRO A 89 -20.58 -21.78 -11.01
N ASP A 90 -19.33 -22.13 -10.74
CA ASP A 90 -18.97 -23.20 -9.81
C ASP A 90 -18.45 -22.67 -8.46
N PHE A 91 -18.49 -21.36 -8.25
CA PHE A 91 -17.93 -20.68 -7.07
C PHE A 91 -16.43 -20.97 -6.86
N THR A 92 -15.71 -21.28 -7.93
CA THR A 92 -14.31 -21.67 -7.85
C THR A 92 -13.43 -20.46 -7.54
N ALA A 93 -13.68 -19.29 -8.15
CA ALA A 93 -12.95 -18.07 -7.80
C ALA A 93 -13.27 -17.60 -6.37
N HIS A 94 -14.54 -17.69 -5.94
CA HIS A 94 -14.92 -17.37 -4.57
C HIS A 94 -14.23 -18.30 -3.56
N ARG A 95 -14.22 -19.61 -3.82
CA ARG A 95 -13.49 -20.58 -3.01
C ARG A 95 -12.00 -20.25 -2.95
N THR A 96 -11.37 -19.97 -4.09
CA THR A 96 -9.95 -19.61 -4.16
C THR A 96 -9.66 -18.33 -3.39
N MET A 97 -10.52 -17.31 -3.47
CA MET A 97 -10.36 -16.08 -2.69
C MET A 97 -10.53 -16.33 -1.19
N GLY A 98 -11.50 -17.15 -0.79
CA GLY A 98 -11.66 -17.57 0.60
C GLY A 98 -10.42 -18.29 1.13
N GLN A 99 -9.80 -19.17 0.32
CA GLN A 99 -8.53 -19.82 0.67
C GLN A 99 -7.37 -18.81 0.74
N PHE A 100 -7.31 -17.85 -0.18
CA PHE A 100 -6.27 -16.83 -0.21
C PHE A 100 -6.31 -15.94 1.04
N ILE A 101 -7.47 -15.38 1.36
CA ILE A 101 -7.67 -14.58 2.56
C ILE A 101 -7.45 -15.42 3.82
N GLY A 102 -7.97 -16.65 3.86
CA GLY A 102 -7.78 -17.55 5.01
C GLY A 102 -6.32 -17.87 5.30
N VAL A 103 -5.52 -18.16 4.26
CA VAL A 103 -4.08 -18.37 4.41
C VAL A 103 -3.38 -17.10 4.88
N LEU A 104 -3.75 -15.93 4.34
CA LEU A 104 -3.15 -14.67 4.76
C LEU A 104 -3.44 -14.35 6.24
N VAL A 105 -4.69 -14.54 6.68
CA VAL A 105 -5.08 -14.35 8.08
C VAL A 105 -4.28 -15.28 8.99
N LEU A 106 -4.18 -16.57 8.66
CA LEU A 106 -3.37 -17.53 9.40
C LEU A 106 -1.89 -17.13 9.45
N LEU A 107 -1.33 -16.67 8.33
CA LEU A 107 0.05 -16.19 8.31
C LEU A 107 0.24 -14.98 9.23
N LEU A 108 -0.66 -14.01 9.20
CA LEU A 108 -0.55 -12.82 10.03
C LEU A 108 -0.86 -13.07 11.52
N SER A 109 -1.71 -14.06 11.85
CA SER A 109 -2.07 -14.36 13.24
C SER A 109 -1.11 -15.33 13.92
N GLU A 110 -0.54 -16.29 13.19
CA GLU A 110 0.23 -17.39 13.77
C GLU A 110 1.75 -17.22 13.67
N THR A 111 2.27 -16.32 12.84
CA THR A 111 3.72 -16.14 12.74
C THR A 111 4.24 -15.28 13.90
N PRO A 112 5.23 -15.75 14.69
CA PRO A 112 5.74 -14.97 15.82
C PRO A 112 6.31 -13.62 15.39
N VAL A 113 6.99 -13.58 14.24
CA VAL A 113 7.51 -12.34 13.63
C VAL A 113 6.65 -12.03 12.42
N LEU A 114 6.07 -10.83 12.38
CA LEU A 114 5.23 -10.38 11.27
C LEU A 114 6.02 -10.37 9.96
N GLN A 115 5.44 -10.94 8.90
CA GLN A 115 6.09 -11.06 7.59
C GLN A 115 5.99 -9.78 6.74
N PHE A 116 6.12 -8.61 7.36
CA PHE A 116 6.16 -7.34 6.64
C PHE A 116 7.55 -7.07 6.09
N ASN A 117 7.62 -6.54 4.86
CA ASN A 117 8.87 -6.12 4.26
C ASN A 117 8.89 -4.60 4.08
N VAL A 118 9.46 -3.91 5.06
CA VAL A 118 9.52 -2.44 5.10
C VAL A 118 10.36 -1.82 3.98
N THR A 119 11.30 -2.57 3.37
CA THR A 119 12.08 -2.03 2.24
C THR A 119 11.21 -1.81 1.00
N ARG A 120 10.09 -2.54 0.88
CA ARG A 120 9.10 -2.29 -0.18
C ARG A 120 8.42 -0.93 -0.03
N TYR A 121 8.31 -0.42 1.18
CA TYR A 121 7.72 0.90 1.43
C TYR A 121 8.58 2.00 0.80
N THR A 122 9.91 1.84 0.78
CA THR A 122 10.83 2.74 0.06
C THR A 122 10.54 2.77 -1.44
N MET A 123 10.24 1.61 -2.04
CA MET A 123 9.87 1.53 -3.46
C MET A 123 8.55 2.25 -3.73
N ALA A 124 7.57 2.08 -2.83
CA ALA A 124 6.29 2.75 -2.91
C ALA A 124 6.44 4.28 -2.81
N LEU A 125 7.24 4.78 -1.86
CA LEU A 125 7.58 6.21 -1.70
C LEU A 125 8.29 6.76 -2.94
N MET A 126 9.29 6.05 -3.46
CA MET A 126 10.01 6.45 -4.67
C MET A 126 9.08 6.51 -5.89
N GLN A 127 8.21 5.51 -6.06
CA GLN A 127 7.24 5.49 -7.16
C GLN A 127 6.25 6.65 -7.04
N ALA A 128 5.71 6.89 -5.84
CA ALA A 128 4.83 8.02 -5.58
C ALA A 128 5.49 9.36 -5.93
N MET A 129 6.72 9.60 -5.45
CA MET A 129 7.46 10.83 -5.75
C MET A 129 7.80 10.96 -7.23
N ASN A 130 8.21 9.88 -7.91
CA ASN A 130 8.57 9.93 -9.32
C ASN A 130 7.37 10.20 -10.24
N ASN A 131 6.13 10.01 -9.76
CA ASN A 131 4.92 10.39 -10.48
C ASN A 131 4.65 11.90 -10.42
N LEU A 132 5.25 12.63 -9.47
CA LEU A 132 5.15 14.10 -9.39
C LEU A 132 5.98 14.74 -10.52
N LYS A 133 5.40 15.74 -11.19
CA LYS A 133 6.00 16.43 -12.36
C LYS A 133 6.02 17.96 -12.16
N PRO A 134 6.76 18.50 -11.18
CA PRO A 134 6.92 19.94 -11.04
C PRO A 134 7.75 20.53 -12.21
N ASN A 135 7.63 21.85 -12.43
CA ASN A 135 8.42 22.56 -13.45
C ASN A 135 9.93 22.48 -13.18
N ASP A 136 10.31 22.60 -11.91
CA ASP A 136 11.67 22.39 -11.43
C ASP A 136 11.73 21.10 -10.60
N PRO A 137 12.32 20.00 -11.11
CA PRO A 137 12.44 18.74 -10.37
C PRO A 137 13.27 18.81 -9.09
N THR A 138 14.18 19.80 -8.97
CA THR A 138 15.08 19.92 -7.80
C THR A 138 14.33 20.27 -6.51
N ILE A 139 13.11 20.82 -6.63
CA ILE A 139 12.24 21.06 -5.48
C ILE A 139 11.94 19.78 -4.69
N LEU A 140 12.00 18.61 -5.33
CA LEU A 140 11.75 17.32 -4.68
C LEU A 140 13.00 16.71 -4.04
N ASP A 141 14.18 17.32 -4.17
CA ASP A 141 15.44 16.78 -3.66
C ASP A 141 15.44 16.54 -2.13
N PRO A 142 14.87 17.42 -1.29
CA PRO A 142 14.75 17.16 0.15
C PRO A 142 13.97 15.88 0.44
N LEU A 143 12.86 15.65 -0.26
CA LEU A 143 12.02 14.47 -0.14
C LEU A 143 12.74 13.23 -0.67
N ARG A 144 13.40 13.33 -1.83
CA ARG A 144 14.20 12.24 -2.42
C ARG A 144 15.29 11.76 -1.45
N ASN A 145 16.00 12.70 -0.83
CA ASN A 145 17.03 12.39 0.14
C ASN A 145 16.43 11.71 1.39
N ALA A 146 15.30 12.20 1.91
CA ALA A 146 14.62 11.56 3.02
C ALA A 146 14.15 10.13 2.70
N ILE A 147 13.65 9.87 1.49
CA ILE A 147 13.24 8.53 1.06
C ILE A 147 14.46 7.60 0.92
N ASN A 148 15.59 8.11 0.41
CA ASN A 148 16.85 7.35 0.37
C ASN A 148 17.34 6.96 1.77
N ASP A 149 17.30 7.90 2.71
CA ASP A 149 17.69 7.64 4.10
C ASP A 149 16.71 6.66 4.80
N PHE A 150 15.42 6.76 4.49
CA PHE A 150 14.42 5.77 4.91
C PHE A 150 14.76 4.38 4.36
N GLY A 151 15.12 4.27 3.08
CA GLY A 151 15.56 3.02 2.45
C GLY A 151 16.72 2.35 3.17
N LYS A 152 17.79 3.10 3.43
CA LYS A 152 18.94 2.58 4.19
C LYS A 152 18.53 2.13 5.60
N THR A 153 17.71 2.93 6.29
CA THR A 153 17.22 2.60 7.63
C THR A 153 16.35 1.33 7.61
N ALA A 154 15.53 1.14 6.58
CA ALA A 154 14.70 -0.04 6.39
C ALA A 154 15.54 -1.30 6.11
N GLU A 155 16.62 -1.17 5.32
CA GLU A 155 17.59 -2.25 5.10
C GLU A 155 18.29 -2.65 6.40
N ASP A 156 18.77 -1.67 7.17
CA ASP A 156 19.39 -1.89 8.49
C ASP A 156 18.40 -2.57 9.45
N PHE A 157 17.14 -2.12 9.48
CA PHE A 157 16.08 -2.72 10.28
C PHE A 157 15.85 -4.21 9.92
N VAL A 158 15.81 -4.54 8.63
CA VAL A 158 15.69 -5.94 8.17
C VAL A 158 16.96 -6.74 8.47
N ALA A 159 18.14 -6.12 8.44
CA ALA A 159 19.38 -6.78 8.82
C ALA A 159 19.40 -7.13 10.32
N ARG A 160 18.93 -6.22 11.19
CA ARG A 160 18.83 -6.44 12.65
C ARG A 160 17.93 -7.63 13.01
N SER A 161 16.86 -7.85 12.25
CA SER A 161 15.94 -8.99 12.49
C SER A 161 16.60 -10.36 12.33
N LYS A 162 17.73 -10.44 11.61
CA LYS A 162 18.53 -11.66 11.47
C LYS A 162 19.39 -11.96 12.69
N LEU A 163 19.68 -10.95 13.52
CA LEU A 163 20.49 -11.06 14.73
C LEU A 163 19.64 -11.23 16.00
N MET A 164 18.32 -11.03 15.88
CA MET A 164 17.35 -11.11 16.97
C MET A 164 17.24 -12.53 17.54
N ASP A 165 17.17 -12.64 18.87
CA ASP A 165 16.86 -13.91 19.54
C ASP A 165 15.36 -14.23 19.38
N ARG A 166 15.06 -15.26 18.59
CA ARG A 166 13.69 -15.68 18.29
C ARG A 166 13.04 -16.50 19.41
N GLU A 167 13.78 -16.85 20.45
CA GLU A 167 13.24 -17.46 21.66
C GLU A 167 12.87 -16.41 22.72
N ASN A 168 13.33 -15.16 22.55
CA ASN A 168 13.01 -14.05 23.45
C ASN A 168 11.73 -13.33 23.01
N PRO A 169 10.59 -13.50 23.71
CA PRO A 169 9.31 -12.89 23.31
C PRO A 169 9.33 -11.36 23.36
N TYR A 170 10.21 -10.75 24.16
CA TYR A 170 10.31 -9.28 24.26
C TYR A 170 10.97 -8.68 23.02
N GLU A 171 12.02 -9.32 22.50
CA GLU A 171 12.68 -8.88 21.27
C GLU A 171 11.75 -9.00 20.06
N ILE A 172 11.07 -10.13 19.93
CA ILE A 172 10.05 -10.33 18.90
C ILE A 172 8.95 -9.28 19.00
N ARG A 173 8.44 -9.03 20.21
CA ARG A 173 7.37 -8.05 20.43
C ARG A 173 7.82 -6.66 20.03
N PHE A 174 9.02 -6.26 20.43
CA PHE A 174 9.57 -4.96 20.10
C PHE A 174 9.71 -4.77 18.58
N TYR A 175 10.27 -5.76 17.88
CA TYR A 175 10.40 -5.74 16.43
C TYR A 175 9.03 -5.63 15.72
N ASN A 176 8.05 -6.42 16.17
CA ASN A 176 6.69 -6.36 15.62
C ASN A 176 6.00 -5.02 15.90
N ASP A 177 6.19 -4.42 17.08
CA ASP A 177 5.64 -3.10 17.37
C ASP A 177 6.24 -2.05 16.43
N GLN A 178 7.54 -2.10 16.12
CA GLN A 178 8.15 -1.20 15.11
C GLN A 178 7.51 -1.38 13.72
N LEU A 179 7.26 -2.63 13.30
CA LEU A 179 6.57 -2.93 12.04
C LEU A 179 5.15 -2.35 12.00
N LEU A 180 4.37 -2.56 13.06
CA LEU A 180 2.97 -2.12 13.14
C LEU A 180 2.84 -0.60 13.23
N GLN A 181 3.81 0.07 13.86
CA GLN A 181 3.79 1.52 14.06
C GLN A 181 4.30 2.30 12.85
N LEU A 182 4.96 1.65 11.88
CA LEU A 182 5.50 2.32 10.70
C LEU A 182 4.41 3.06 9.92
N GLU A 183 3.29 2.41 9.61
CA GLU A 183 2.21 3.04 8.83
C GLU A 183 1.62 4.27 9.55
N ARG A 184 1.46 4.17 10.88
CA ARG A 184 0.97 5.28 11.72
C ARG A 184 1.87 6.50 11.70
N SER A 185 3.16 6.31 11.45
CA SER A 185 4.13 7.41 11.40
C SER A 185 3.90 8.37 10.22
N PHE A 186 3.09 7.97 9.24
CA PHE A 186 2.70 8.81 8.11
C PHE A 186 1.38 9.56 8.32
N LEU A 187 0.77 9.47 9.51
CA LEU A 187 -0.44 10.23 9.81
C LEU A 187 -0.12 11.62 10.36
N ASN A 188 -0.59 12.65 9.66
CA ASN A 188 -0.65 14.01 10.20
C ASN A 188 -1.93 14.20 11.02
N PRO A 189 -1.86 14.41 12.35
CA PRO A 189 -3.03 14.59 13.18
C PRO A 189 -3.86 15.83 12.80
N LEU A 190 -3.26 16.81 12.12
CA LEU A 190 -3.91 18.02 11.64
C LEU A 190 -4.58 17.85 10.25
N GLY A 191 -4.52 16.65 9.66
CA GLY A 191 -4.89 16.41 8.27
C GLY A 191 -3.73 16.67 7.30
N GLN A 192 -3.88 16.33 6.02
CA GLN A 192 -2.82 16.48 5.02
C GLN A 192 -2.45 17.94 4.73
N GLY A 193 -3.36 18.88 5.01
CA GLY A 193 -3.19 20.30 4.70
C GLY A 193 -3.85 20.68 3.36
N GLY A 194 -3.81 21.97 3.03
CA GLY A 194 -4.62 22.52 1.93
C GLY A 194 -6.11 22.30 2.15
N ASP A 195 -6.82 21.83 1.11
CA ASP A 195 -8.25 21.49 1.18
C ASP A 195 -8.51 20.11 1.81
N HIS A 196 -7.47 19.30 2.05
CA HIS A 196 -7.58 17.90 2.50
C HIS A 196 -7.41 17.78 4.02
N THR A 197 -8.40 18.26 4.76
CA THR A 197 -8.38 18.17 6.24
C THR A 197 -8.94 16.85 6.77
N ASP A 198 -9.76 16.16 5.98
CA ASP A 198 -10.41 14.91 6.39
C ASP A 198 -9.51 13.67 6.27
N PHE A 199 -8.41 13.78 5.53
CA PHE A 199 -7.45 12.70 5.33
C PHE A 199 -6.16 13.00 6.11
N LYS A 200 -5.61 12.01 6.81
CA LYS A 200 -4.41 12.22 7.64
C LYS A 200 -3.16 11.60 7.04
N HIS A 201 -3.30 10.59 6.19
CA HIS A 201 -2.17 9.83 5.70
C HIS A 201 -1.42 10.61 4.61
N ILE A 202 -0.20 11.09 4.90
CA ILE A 202 0.51 12.07 4.06
C ILE A 202 1.10 11.51 2.76
N VAL A 203 1.31 10.19 2.69
CA VAL A 203 1.94 9.54 1.52
C VAL A 203 0.90 9.08 0.52
N PHE A 204 -0.10 8.33 0.97
CA PHE A 204 -1.16 7.79 0.12
C PHE A 204 -2.52 8.29 0.58
N ALA A 205 -3.33 8.77 -0.35
CA ALA A 205 -4.72 9.12 -0.09
C ALA A 205 -5.56 9.11 -1.36
N PRO A 206 -6.90 9.10 -1.26
CA PRO A 206 -7.78 9.31 -2.40
C PRO A 206 -7.38 10.54 -3.22
N ALA A 207 -7.29 10.40 -4.54
CA ALA A 207 -7.03 11.52 -5.42
C ALA A 207 -8.23 12.50 -5.41
N LYS A 208 -7.96 13.81 -5.49
CA LYS A 208 -9.02 14.84 -5.56
C LYS A 208 -9.99 14.60 -6.73
N ASP A 209 -9.44 14.26 -7.88
CA ASP A 209 -10.21 14.05 -9.13
C ASP A 209 -10.79 12.63 -9.27
N ASN A 210 -10.31 11.67 -8.47
CA ASN A 210 -10.82 10.30 -8.44
C ASN A 210 -10.59 9.66 -7.07
N GLN A 211 -11.57 9.80 -6.17
CA GLN A 211 -11.45 9.30 -4.81
C GLN A 211 -11.34 7.76 -4.73
N TYR A 212 -11.72 7.03 -5.78
CA TYR A 212 -11.57 5.58 -5.85
C TYR A 212 -10.12 5.13 -6.10
N ALA A 213 -9.28 6.02 -6.63
CA ALA A 213 -7.86 5.76 -6.84
C ALA A 213 -7.03 6.42 -5.73
N ALA A 214 -6.04 5.70 -5.23
CA ALA A 214 -5.01 6.32 -4.40
C ALA A 214 -4.06 7.17 -5.26
N SER A 215 -3.71 8.34 -4.76
CA SER A 215 -2.60 9.17 -5.25
C SER A 215 -1.45 9.13 -4.25
N GLY A 216 -0.23 9.19 -4.78
CA GLY A 216 0.99 9.36 -3.99
C GLY A 216 1.30 10.84 -3.81
N PHE A 217 1.52 11.27 -2.58
CA PHE A 217 1.71 12.65 -2.17
C PHE A 217 0.66 13.61 -2.76
N PRO A 218 -0.64 13.39 -2.45
CA PRO A 218 -1.74 14.09 -3.10
C PRO A 218 -1.66 15.61 -2.97
N THR A 219 -1.25 16.14 -1.81
CA THR A 219 -1.13 17.61 -1.62
C THR A 219 -0.03 18.23 -2.48
N ILE A 220 1.09 17.52 -2.69
CA ILE A 220 2.15 17.97 -3.60
C ILE A 220 1.64 17.91 -5.05
N SER A 221 0.94 16.84 -5.42
CA SER A 221 0.33 16.70 -6.74
C SER A 221 -0.64 17.85 -7.04
N ASP A 222 -1.51 18.18 -6.10
CA ASP A 222 -2.48 19.27 -6.22
C ASP A 222 -1.78 20.64 -6.32
N ALA A 223 -0.73 20.87 -5.53
CA ALA A 223 0.05 22.10 -5.58
C ALA A 223 0.76 22.29 -6.95
N ILE A 224 1.28 21.19 -7.52
CA ILE A 224 1.86 21.17 -8.87
C ILE A 224 0.79 21.47 -9.92
N PHE A 225 -0.37 20.83 -9.84
CA PHE A 225 -1.48 21.06 -10.77
C PHE A 225 -1.94 22.52 -10.77
N ASN A 226 -2.01 23.14 -9.59
CA ASN A 226 -2.38 24.55 -9.43
C ASN A 226 -1.23 25.52 -9.75
N ASN A 227 -0.04 25.01 -10.11
CA ASN A 227 1.17 25.79 -10.37
C ASN A 227 1.52 26.78 -9.22
N ASN A 228 1.29 26.36 -7.97
CA ASN A 228 1.53 27.18 -6.78
C ASN A 228 2.86 26.79 -6.12
N GLN A 229 3.94 27.48 -6.50
CA GLN A 229 5.30 27.17 -6.07
C GLN A 229 5.46 27.16 -4.53
N THR A 230 4.91 28.16 -3.84
CA THR A 230 5.01 28.26 -2.38
C THR A 230 4.35 27.05 -1.70
N GLU A 231 3.21 26.60 -2.23
CA GLU A 231 2.51 25.43 -1.69
C GLU A 231 3.29 24.13 -1.99
N ILE A 232 3.93 24.01 -3.16
CA ILE A 232 4.79 22.85 -3.46
C ILE A 232 5.92 22.76 -2.44
N GLU A 233 6.62 23.86 -2.17
CA GLU A 233 7.72 23.90 -1.20
C GLU A 233 7.23 23.52 0.21
N TYR A 234 6.09 24.07 0.62
CA TYR A 234 5.48 23.78 1.91
C TYR A 234 5.09 22.29 2.06
N GLN A 235 4.41 21.73 1.07
CA GLN A 235 3.95 20.33 1.10
C GLN A 235 5.12 19.34 0.98
N VAL A 236 6.17 19.68 0.21
CA VAL A 236 7.42 18.92 0.19
C VAL A 236 8.08 18.90 1.56
N ALA A 237 8.10 20.04 2.28
CA ALA A 237 8.66 20.10 3.62
C ALA A 237 7.88 19.23 4.61
N ILE A 238 6.53 19.25 4.56
CA ILE A 238 5.68 18.36 5.35
C ILE A 238 5.97 16.89 5.05
N ALA A 239 5.95 16.50 3.78
CA ALA A 239 6.21 15.12 3.38
C ALA A 239 7.61 14.65 3.84
N THR A 240 8.61 15.52 3.67
CA THR A 240 9.99 15.27 4.11
C THR A 240 10.05 15.08 5.63
N TYR A 241 9.33 15.89 6.41
CA TYR A 241 9.28 15.78 7.86
C TYR A 241 8.72 14.42 8.31
N PHE A 242 7.59 13.99 7.75
CA PHE A 242 6.98 12.71 8.12
C PHE A 242 7.79 11.50 7.65
N VAL A 243 8.37 11.53 6.45
CA VAL A 243 9.31 10.48 5.99
C VAL A 243 10.51 10.40 6.93
N ARG A 244 11.08 11.55 7.35
CA ARG A 244 12.16 11.60 8.35
C ARG A 244 11.72 11.07 9.71
N GLY A 245 10.49 11.37 10.13
CA GLY A 245 9.88 10.84 11.34
C GLY A 245 9.80 9.31 11.31
N ALA A 246 9.41 8.72 10.18
CA ALA A 246 9.31 7.28 9.99
C ALA A 246 10.66 6.55 10.19
N LEU A 247 11.80 7.18 9.90
CA LEU A 247 13.12 6.59 10.20
C LEU A 247 13.27 6.30 11.70
N SER A 248 12.78 7.21 12.56
CA SER A 248 12.91 7.04 14.01
C SER A 248 12.18 5.81 14.53
N ILE A 249 11.10 5.40 13.86
CA ILE A 249 10.35 4.18 14.18
C ILE A 249 11.17 2.93 13.89
N LEU A 250 12.01 2.93 12.84
CA LEU A 250 12.80 1.78 12.41
C LEU A 250 14.23 1.74 12.97
N LYS A 251 14.70 2.82 13.60
CA LYS A 251 16.02 2.88 14.24
C LYS A 251 16.08 2.00 15.50
N ASP A 252 17.30 1.65 15.89
CA ASP A 252 17.55 0.96 17.14
C ASP A 252 17.44 1.91 18.32
N PHE A 253 16.67 1.54 19.34
CA PHE A 253 16.52 2.33 20.56
C PHE A 253 17.75 2.25 21.46
N ASN A 254 18.58 1.22 21.33
CA ASN A 254 19.82 1.09 22.11
C ASN A 254 20.87 2.14 21.71
N ASN A 255 20.75 2.73 20.51
CA ASN A 255 21.67 3.75 20.01
C ASN A 255 21.22 5.20 20.31
N PHE A 256 20.10 5.43 21.00
CA PHE A 256 19.66 6.79 21.36
C PHE A 256 20.33 7.31 22.65
N PHE A 257 20.93 6.43 23.45
CA PHE A 257 21.58 6.77 24.72
C PHE A 257 23.11 6.57 24.70
N SER A 258 23.68 6.26 23.54
CA SER A 258 25.12 6.11 23.31
C SER A 258 25.74 7.35 22.68
#